data_AF-A0A8K9UPZ7-F1
#
_entry.id   AF-A0A8K9UPZ7-F1
#
_cell.length_a   1.000
_cell.length_b   1.000
_cell.length_c   1.000
_cell.angle_alpha   90.00
_cell.angle_beta   90.00
_cell.angle_gamma   90.00
#
_symmetry.space_group_name_H-M   'P 1'
#
loop_
_entity.id
_entity.type
_entity.pdbx_description
1 polymer ?
#
loop_
_entity_poly.entity_id
_entity_poly.type
_entity_poly.pdbx_seq_one_letter_code
_entity_poly.pdbx_strand_id
1 'polypeptide(L)'
;MEAGKEPKDLGQDPEYAGRLEYHGDKKKDCTLRITDLRERDSATYKFRFITDQTRGKYYGDPGVTLSVTALQVKITSKTWQNWVTLTCITTCALTDNPTYIWYRNGHKVKEDTSSLYSDYLRNADSYSCALKGHEDLHSPAVCVQGQSCNRVTYTKRRICVLKGSTVDISCTYVGYYSTTSSFWFRSDKSTPEDLTRDPGYAGRVEYTGTYRGPFSLRITDLREEDSAEYRFTFKTNNIEWGHSFPGTTLSVTGNKYYTV
;
A
#
# COMPACT_ATOMS: atom_id res chain seq x y z
N MET A 1 36.73 16.57 -17.11
CA MET A 1 35.56 17.25 -17.69
C MET A 1 34.90 16.26 -18.63
N GLU A 2 33.95 15.47 -18.13
CA GLU A 2 33.13 14.61 -18.99
C GLU A 2 32.09 15.47 -19.71
N ALA A 3 31.96 15.27 -21.02
CA ALA A 3 30.98 15.94 -21.85
C ALA A 3 29.57 15.69 -21.29
N GLY A 4 28.94 16.74 -20.76
CA GLY A 4 27.68 16.68 -20.03
C GLY A 4 26.53 16.20 -20.89
N LYS A 5 26.09 14.97 -20.66
CA LYS A 5 24.84 14.42 -21.19
C LYS A 5 23.68 15.36 -20.80
N GLU A 6 22.85 15.75 -21.76
CA GLU A 6 21.69 16.62 -21.47
C GLU A 6 20.77 15.92 -20.44
N PRO A 7 20.38 16.61 -19.35
CA PRO A 7 19.51 16.03 -18.34
C PRO A 7 18.14 15.64 -18.95
N LYS A 8 17.67 14.45 -18.60
CA LYS A 8 16.40 13.89 -19.08
C LYS A 8 15.23 14.63 -18.43
N ASP A 9 14.26 15.04 -19.24
CA ASP A 9 12.99 15.59 -18.76
C ASP A 9 12.10 14.46 -18.22
N LEU A 10 11.65 14.59 -16.98
CA LEU A 10 10.76 13.64 -16.30
C LEU A 10 9.41 13.52 -17.00
N GLY A 11 8.92 14.60 -17.61
CA GLY A 11 7.66 14.59 -18.35
C GLY A 11 7.70 13.72 -19.61
N GLN A 12 8.90 13.44 -20.13
CA GLN A 12 9.12 12.58 -21.28
C GLN A 12 9.45 11.14 -20.89
N ASP A 13 9.52 10.84 -19.58
CA ASP A 13 9.81 9.51 -19.09
C ASP A 13 8.50 8.72 -18.93
N PRO A 14 8.30 7.61 -19.68
CA PRO A 14 7.11 6.78 -19.57
C PRO A 14 6.88 6.26 -18.14
N GLU A 15 7.92 6.13 -17.32
CA GLU A 15 7.77 5.68 -15.93
C GLU A 15 6.98 6.67 -15.07
N TYR A 16 6.94 7.94 -15.45
CA TYR A 16 6.25 9.02 -14.74
C TYR A 16 4.93 9.43 -15.39
N ALA A 17 4.54 8.79 -16.49
CA ALA A 17 3.29 9.06 -17.19
C ALA A 17 2.09 8.95 -16.24
N GLY A 18 1.28 10.02 -16.17
CA GLY A 18 0.11 10.10 -15.30
C GLY A 18 0.39 10.26 -13.80
N ARG A 19 1.66 10.38 -13.38
CA ARG A 19 2.05 10.54 -11.97
C ARG A 19 2.53 11.94 -11.60
N LEU A 20 2.86 12.78 -12.59
CA LEU A 20 3.40 14.11 -12.40
C LEU A 20 2.34 15.19 -12.50
N GLU A 21 2.36 16.11 -11.55
CA GLU A 21 1.62 17.37 -11.60
C GLU A 21 2.61 18.52 -11.34
N TYR A 22 2.69 19.47 -12.27
CA TYR A 22 3.48 20.68 -12.07
C TYR A 22 2.57 21.80 -11.58
N HIS A 23 2.84 22.29 -10.37
CA HIS A 23 2.08 23.35 -9.69
C HIS A 23 2.84 24.69 -9.68
N GLY A 24 3.99 24.75 -10.35
CA GLY A 24 4.80 25.96 -10.43
C GLY A 24 4.24 27.05 -11.35
N ASP A 25 4.90 28.20 -11.33
CA ASP A 25 4.59 29.36 -12.16
C ASP A 25 5.83 29.84 -12.94
N LYS A 26 5.65 30.83 -13.83
CA LYS A 26 6.76 31.43 -14.59
C LYS A 26 7.60 32.43 -13.78
N LYS A 27 7.39 32.52 -12.46
CA LYS A 27 8.04 33.51 -11.59
C LYS A 27 9.02 32.83 -10.64
N LYS A 28 8.49 32.24 -9.56
CA LYS A 28 9.29 31.77 -8.42
C LYS A 28 8.82 30.42 -7.87
N ASP A 29 7.67 29.92 -8.29
CA ASP A 29 7.19 28.61 -7.87
C ASP A 29 7.63 27.55 -8.86
N CYS A 30 8.37 26.55 -8.38
CA CYS A 30 8.82 25.42 -9.17
C CYS A 30 8.33 24.08 -8.59
N THR A 31 7.18 24.09 -7.92
CA THR A 31 6.62 22.91 -7.23
C THR A 31 6.27 21.81 -8.23
N LEU A 32 6.90 20.64 -8.02
CA LEU A 32 6.56 19.40 -8.69
C LEU A 32 5.92 18.45 -7.67
N ARG A 33 4.74 17.92 -8.00
CA ARG A 33 4.10 16.86 -7.24
C ARG A 33 4.22 15.54 -8.01
N ILE A 34 4.71 14.52 -7.31
CA ILE A 34 4.79 13.14 -7.81
C ILE A 34 3.82 12.31 -6.97
N THR A 35 2.91 11.61 -7.63
CA THR A 35 1.93 10.71 -7.00
C THR A 35 2.33 9.25 -7.20
N ASP A 36 1.78 8.33 -6.40
CA ASP A 36 2.10 6.89 -6.46
C ASP A 36 3.62 6.64 -6.43
N LEU A 37 4.28 7.16 -5.38
CA LEU A 37 5.72 7.03 -5.17
C LEU A 37 6.12 5.57 -4.97
N ARG A 38 7.24 5.20 -5.61
CA ARG A 38 7.83 3.86 -5.60
C ARG A 38 9.26 3.96 -5.11
N GLU A 39 9.81 2.87 -4.58
CA GLU A 39 11.21 2.82 -4.12
C GLU A 39 12.19 3.26 -5.23
N ARG A 40 11.93 2.86 -6.48
CA ARG A 40 12.70 3.25 -7.67
C ARG A 40 12.64 4.75 -8.03
N ASP A 41 11.67 5.48 -7.50
CA ASP A 41 11.59 6.94 -7.70
C ASP A 41 12.57 7.69 -6.78
N SER A 42 13.30 6.99 -5.90
CA SER A 42 14.36 7.57 -5.08
C SER A 42 15.51 8.05 -5.97
N ALA A 43 15.69 9.36 -6.03
CA ALA A 43 16.67 10.02 -6.89
C ALA A 43 16.91 11.46 -6.43
N THR A 44 17.93 12.11 -7.01
CA THR A 44 18.11 13.56 -6.92
C THR A 44 17.42 14.24 -8.09
N TYR A 45 16.39 15.02 -7.78
CA TYR A 45 15.59 15.78 -8.72
C TYR A 45 16.16 17.19 -8.87
N LYS A 46 16.24 17.69 -10.11
CA LYS A 46 16.71 19.04 -10.40
C LYS A 46 15.65 19.79 -11.17
N PHE A 47 15.32 20.99 -10.68
CA PHE A 47 14.55 21.94 -11.46
C PHE A 47 15.47 22.62 -12.47
N ARG A 48 15.04 22.69 -13.73
CA ARG A 48 15.72 23.40 -14.81
C ARG A 48 14.79 24.46 -15.36
N PHE A 49 15.29 25.69 -15.50
CA PHE A 49 14.59 26.76 -16.21
C PHE A 49 15.43 27.27 -17.39
N ILE A 50 14.72 27.81 -18.37
CA ILE A 50 15.28 28.33 -19.61
C ILE A 50 14.89 29.80 -19.74
N THR A 51 15.85 30.68 -19.97
CA THR A 51 15.64 32.11 -20.21
C THR A 51 15.69 32.41 -21.72
N ASP A 52 15.29 33.62 -22.09
CA ASP A 52 15.32 34.13 -23.46
C ASP A 52 16.74 34.44 -23.97
N GLN A 53 17.75 34.44 -23.09
CA GLN A 53 19.14 34.66 -23.45
C GLN A 53 19.72 33.44 -24.18
N THR A 54 20.57 33.69 -25.18
CA THR A 54 21.32 32.63 -25.87
C THR A 54 22.18 31.86 -24.86
N ARG A 55 21.89 30.56 -24.67
CA ARG A 55 22.47 29.64 -23.66
C ARG A 55 21.95 29.78 -22.22
N GLY A 56 20.88 30.53 -21.98
CA GLY A 56 20.28 30.69 -20.65
C GLY A 56 19.57 29.44 -20.15
N LYS A 57 20.30 28.37 -19.83
CA LYS A 57 19.76 27.14 -19.24
C LYS A 57 20.41 26.93 -17.88
N TYR A 58 19.61 26.98 -16.82
CA TYR A 58 20.09 26.89 -15.45
C TYR A 58 19.39 25.75 -14.73
N TYR A 59 20.12 25.07 -13.84
CA TYR A 59 19.58 24.09 -12.92
C TYR A 59 20.18 24.32 -11.54
N GLY A 60 19.43 23.95 -10.49
CA GLY A 60 19.94 24.01 -9.12
C GLY A 60 20.88 22.84 -8.81
N ASP A 61 22.00 23.12 -8.15
CA ASP A 61 22.89 22.13 -7.55
C ASP A 61 22.86 22.27 -6.01
N PRO A 62 22.83 21.17 -5.25
CA PRO A 62 22.88 19.76 -5.69
C PRO A 62 21.55 19.21 -6.25
N GLY A 63 20.44 19.98 -6.14
CA GLY A 63 19.08 19.49 -6.39
C GLY A 63 18.39 19.06 -5.10
N VAL A 64 17.22 18.43 -5.22
CA VAL A 64 16.44 17.89 -4.10
C VAL A 64 16.53 16.37 -4.13
N THR A 65 17.05 15.76 -3.07
CA THR A 65 17.12 14.30 -2.96
C THR A 65 15.86 13.75 -2.32
N LEU A 66 15.12 12.95 -3.08
CA LEU A 66 13.96 12.19 -2.60
C LEU A 66 14.40 10.76 -2.26
N SER A 67 14.04 10.31 -1.06
CA SER A 67 14.21 8.92 -0.61
C SER A 67 12.84 8.34 -0.28
N VAL A 68 12.44 7.29 -0.99
CA VAL A 68 11.16 6.60 -0.79
C VAL A 68 11.43 5.31 -0.03
N THR A 69 10.99 5.26 1.23
CA THR A 69 11.15 4.07 2.09
C THR A 69 9.83 3.63 2.69
N ALA A 70 9.80 2.39 3.19
CA ALA A 70 8.62 1.77 3.79
C ALA A 70 8.81 1.52 5.29
N LEU A 71 7.69 1.41 6.01
CA LEU A 71 7.71 0.94 7.40
C LEU A 71 8.11 -0.53 7.47
N GLN A 72 8.93 -0.86 8.46
CA GLN A 72 9.37 -2.23 8.73
C GLN A 72 9.27 -2.54 10.22
N VAL A 73 9.01 -3.80 10.55
CA VAL A 73 9.07 -4.28 11.93
C VAL A 73 10.42 -4.94 12.16
N LYS A 74 11.13 -4.49 13.20
CA LYS A 74 12.39 -5.08 13.65
C LYS A 74 12.21 -5.66 15.05
N ILE A 75 12.81 -6.84 15.27
CA ILE A 75 12.93 -7.43 16.61
C ILE A 75 14.10 -6.74 17.31
N THR A 76 13.83 -6.11 18.45
CA THR A 76 14.81 -5.30 19.18
C THR A 76 15.39 -6.06 20.37
N SER A 77 14.57 -6.83 21.08
CA SER A 77 15.05 -7.71 22.14
C SER A 77 14.16 -8.93 22.30
N LYS A 78 14.75 -10.03 22.76
CA LYS A 78 14.05 -11.26 23.14
C LYS A 78 14.59 -11.77 24.46
N THR A 79 13.71 -12.05 25.41
CA THR A 79 14.07 -12.67 26.68
C THR A 79 13.89 -14.19 26.62
N TRP A 80 14.47 -14.88 27.61
CA TRP A 80 14.32 -16.33 27.78
C TRP A 80 12.87 -16.80 27.97
N GLN A 81 11.97 -15.91 28.41
CA GLN A 81 10.56 -16.20 28.66
C GLN A 81 9.66 -15.90 27.44
N ASN A 82 10.22 -15.81 26.23
CA ASN A 82 9.51 -15.44 25.00
C ASN A 82 8.85 -14.05 25.03
N TRP A 83 9.29 -13.17 25.93
CA TRP A 83 8.94 -11.76 25.86
C TRP A 83 9.79 -11.09 24.78
N VAL A 84 9.14 -10.38 23.86
CA VAL A 84 9.84 -9.67 22.79
C VAL A 84 9.42 -8.23 22.73
N THR A 85 10.39 -7.37 22.44
CA THR A 85 10.16 -5.99 22.05
C THR A 85 10.41 -5.83 20.55
N LEU A 86 9.39 -5.36 19.84
CA LEU A 86 9.40 -5.01 18.43
C LEU A 86 9.50 -3.48 18.30
N THR A 87 10.16 -3.03 17.24
CA THR A 87 10.24 -1.61 16.88
C THR A 87 9.72 -1.42 15.45
N CYS A 88 8.83 -0.44 15.28
CA CYS A 88 8.42 0.03 13.97
C CYS A 88 9.46 1.04 13.50
N ILE A 89 10.20 0.70 12.44
CA ILE A 89 11.29 1.52 11.92
C ILE A 89 10.94 2.09 10.54
N THR A 90 11.44 3.30 10.31
CA THR A 90 11.53 3.94 9.00
C THR A 90 12.82 4.74 8.95
N THR A 91 13.37 4.92 7.75
CA THR A 91 14.50 5.83 7.52
C THR A 91 14.03 7.25 7.17
N CYS A 92 12.72 7.45 7.01
CA CYS A 92 12.14 8.76 6.77
C CYS A 92 12.18 9.61 8.04
N ALA A 93 12.57 10.88 7.91
CA ALA A 93 12.46 11.85 9.00
C ALA A 93 10.99 12.26 9.15
N LEU A 94 10.25 11.51 9.97
CA LEU A 94 8.85 11.80 10.26
C LEU A 94 8.75 13.14 11.02
N THR A 95 8.13 14.13 10.40
CA THR A 95 7.74 15.38 11.06
C THR A 95 6.47 15.14 11.89
N ASP A 96 6.18 15.99 12.88
CA ASP A 96 4.88 16.04 13.59
C ASP A 96 4.59 14.99 14.68
N ASN A 97 5.61 14.45 15.37
CA ASN A 97 5.43 13.52 16.51
C ASN A 97 4.45 12.37 16.17
N PRO A 98 4.85 11.46 15.27
CA PRO A 98 3.95 10.46 14.70
C PRO A 98 3.32 9.56 15.77
N THR A 99 2.06 9.18 15.55
CA THR A 99 1.40 8.14 16.32
C THR A 99 1.51 6.82 15.59
N TYR A 100 2.08 5.80 16.23
CA TYR A 100 2.24 4.45 15.71
C TYR A 100 1.04 3.58 16.09
N ILE A 101 0.62 2.74 15.15
CA ILE A 101 -0.41 1.73 15.36
C ILE A 101 0.23 0.37 15.16
N TRP A 102 0.07 -0.53 16.13
CA TRP A 102 0.51 -1.92 16.05
C TRP A 102 -0.66 -2.86 15.78
N TYR A 103 -0.39 -3.85 14.94
CA TYR A 103 -1.34 -4.89 14.59
C TYR A 103 -0.77 -6.26 14.94
N ARG A 104 -1.63 -7.12 15.48
CA ARG A 104 -1.35 -8.54 15.71
C ARG A 104 -2.39 -9.36 14.95
N ASN A 105 -1.95 -10.22 14.05
CA ASN A 105 -2.83 -10.99 13.15
C ASN A 105 -3.88 -10.13 12.44
N GLY A 106 -3.50 -8.92 12.03
CA GLY A 106 -4.38 -7.95 11.38
C GLY A 106 -5.37 -7.22 12.29
N HIS A 107 -5.37 -7.51 13.59
CA HIS A 107 -6.15 -6.77 14.59
C HIS A 107 -5.31 -5.65 15.21
N LYS A 108 -5.88 -4.45 15.36
CA LYS A 108 -5.22 -3.35 16.06
C LYS A 108 -5.09 -3.67 17.56
N VAL A 109 -3.86 -3.61 18.09
CA VAL A 109 -3.56 -3.96 19.49
C VAL A 109 -2.97 -2.82 20.32
N LYS A 110 -2.38 -1.81 19.68
CA LYS A 110 -1.81 -0.64 20.37
C LYS A 110 -1.83 0.58 19.44
N GLU A 111 -2.09 1.75 20.00
CA GLU A 111 -1.92 3.06 19.35
C GLU A 111 -1.22 3.98 20.35
N ASP A 112 -0.04 4.50 20.00
CA ASP A 112 0.83 5.22 20.92
C ASP A 112 1.87 6.06 20.16
N THR A 113 2.49 7.05 20.81
CA THR A 113 3.62 7.81 20.24
C THR A 113 4.91 7.01 20.26
N SER A 114 4.98 5.98 21.11
CA SER A 114 6.09 5.03 21.11
C SER A 114 6.05 4.11 19.89
N SER A 115 7.17 4.06 19.15
CA SER A 115 7.38 3.09 18.07
C SER A 115 7.61 1.65 18.58
N LEU A 116 7.58 1.43 19.90
CA LEU A 116 7.84 0.14 20.54
C LEU A 116 6.54 -0.59 20.90
N TYR A 117 6.59 -1.90 20.73
CA TYR A 117 5.56 -2.83 21.18
C TYR A 117 6.20 -4.05 21.84
N SER A 118 5.70 -4.42 23.01
CA SER A 118 6.19 -5.58 23.76
C SER A 118 5.03 -6.48 24.16
N ASP A 119 5.19 -7.78 23.92
CA ASP A 119 4.22 -8.80 24.31
C ASP A 119 4.91 -10.19 24.40
N TYR A 120 4.20 -11.16 24.97
CA TYR A 120 4.57 -12.56 24.90
C TYR A 120 4.33 -13.12 23.50
N LEU A 121 5.36 -13.73 22.92
CA LEU A 121 5.26 -14.30 21.58
C LEU A 121 4.39 -15.54 21.52
N ARG A 122 3.66 -15.66 20.41
CA ARG A 122 3.00 -16.88 19.98
C ARG A 122 3.47 -17.22 18.58
N ASN A 123 3.79 -18.49 18.33
CA ASN A 123 4.36 -18.94 17.04
C ASN A 123 3.45 -18.59 15.84
N ALA A 124 2.14 -18.67 16.04
CA ALA A 124 1.16 -18.42 14.99
C ALA A 124 0.96 -16.93 14.70
N ASP A 125 1.45 -16.03 15.56
CA ASP A 125 1.15 -14.61 15.46
C ASP A 125 2.08 -13.88 14.49
N SER A 126 1.50 -12.96 13.71
CA SER A 126 2.25 -11.97 12.95
C SER A 126 2.02 -10.56 13.49
N TYR A 127 3.03 -9.72 13.28
CA TYR A 127 3.01 -8.33 13.72
C TYR A 127 3.32 -7.40 12.56
N SER A 128 2.58 -6.30 12.47
CA SER A 128 2.82 -5.21 11.54
C SER A 128 2.55 -3.88 12.24
N CYS A 129 3.05 -2.79 11.67
CA CYS A 129 2.84 -1.45 12.19
C CYS A 129 2.46 -0.46 11.09
N ALA A 130 1.77 0.61 11.47
CA ALA A 130 1.45 1.74 10.59
C ALA A 130 1.60 3.06 11.35
N LEU A 131 1.51 4.16 10.62
CA LEU A 131 1.31 5.49 11.20
C LEU A 131 -0.16 5.87 11.12
N LYS A 132 -0.65 6.55 12.16
CA LYS A 132 -2.02 7.07 12.19
C LYS A 132 -2.23 8.06 11.04
N GLY A 133 -3.32 7.91 10.30
CA GLY A 133 -3.63 8.70 9.09
C GLY A 133 -2.91 8.22 7.82
N HIS A 134 -2.04 7.22 7.94
CA HIS A 134 -1.34 6.57 6.82
C HIS A 134 -1.39 5.04 6.98
N GLU A 135 -2.55 4.50 7.43
CA GLU A 135 -2.73 3.07 7.66
C GLU A 135 -2.63 2.23 6.38
N ASP A 136 -2.84 2.85 5.22
CA ASP A 136 -2.67 2.22 3.90
C ASP A 136 -1.19 1.90 3.58
N LEU A 137 -0.25 2.61 4.22
CA LEU A 137 1.19 2.45 4.09
C LEU A 137 1.78 1.57 5.21
N HIS A 138 0.99 0.66 5.78
CA HIS A 138 1.45 -0.19 6.86
C HIS A 138 2.56 -1.17 6.42
N SER A 139 3.42 -1.54 7.36
CA SER A 139 4.51 -2.48 7.13
C SER A 139 3.99 -3.87 6.72
N PRO A 140 4.80 -4.64 5.98
CA PRO A 140 4.58 -6.08 5.86
C PRO A 140 4.46 -6.75 7.25
N ALA A 141 3.66 -7.81 7.32
CA ALA A 141 3.52 -8.61 8.54
C ALA A 141 4.72 -9.54 8.71
N VAL A 142 5.36 -9.50 9.87
CA VAL A 142 6.54 -10.31 10.19
C VAL A 142 6.18 -11.44 11.14
N CYS A 143 6.75 -12.62 10.88
CA CYS A 143 6.73 -13.74 11.81
C CYS A 143 7.91 -13.60 12.76
N VAL A 144 7.66 -13.59 14.07
CA VAL A 144 8.73 -13.40 15.05
C VAL A 144 9.43 -14.73 15.41
N GLN A 145 8.75 -15.85 15.18
CA GLN A 145 9.28 -17.19 15.46
C GLN A 145 9.06 -18.11 14.26
N GLY A 146 10.17 -18.57 13.67
CA GLY A 146 10.15 -19.44 12.50
C GLY A 146 9.80 -18.72 11.19
N GLN A 147 9.47 -19.50 10.17
CA GLN A 147 9.19 -18.99 8.82
C GLN A 147 7.69 -18.86 8.51
N SER A 148 6.82 -19.39 9.37
CA SER A 148 5.37 -19.43 9.15
C SER A 148 4.61 -18.82 10.32
N CYS A 149 3.67 -17.94 9.99
CA CYS A 149 2.73 -17.30 10.89
C CYS A 149 1.48 -16.92 10.08
N ASN A 150 0.40 -16.58 10.76
CA ASN A 150 -0.80 -16.09 10.11
C ASN A 150 -0.51 -14.76 9.42
N ARG A 151 -0.77 -14.61 8.11
CA ARG A 151 -0.61 -13.32 7.43
C ARG A 151 -1.42 -13.22 6.15
N VAL A 152 -1.77 -11.99 5.79
CA VAL A 152 -2.35 -11.62 4.49
C VAL A 152 -1.47 -10.55 3.86
N THR A 153 -1.20 -10.66 2.56
CA THR A 153 -0.45 -9.68 1.78
C THR A 153 -1.20 -9.37 0.49
N TYR A 154 -1.74 -8.16 0.40
CA TYR A 154 -2.42 -7.68 -0.81
C TYR A 154 -1.41 -7.42 -1.92
N THR A 155 -1.73 -7.86 -3.14
CA THR A 155 -0.85 -7.68 -4.31
C THR A 155 -0.84 -6.22 -4.77
N LYS A 156 -1.98 -5.54 -4.72
CA LYS A 156 -2.13 -4.11 -5.04
C LYS A 156 -3.01 -3.44 -4.01
N ARG A 157 -2.66 -2.22 -3.61
CA ARG A 157 -3.45 -1.42 -2.66
C ARG A 157 -4.47 -0.52 -3.33
N ARG A 158 -4.19 -0.08 -4.56
CA ARG A 158 -5.07 0.78 -5.34
C ARG A 158 -5.17 0.22 -6.75
N ILE A 159 -6.38 0.14 -7.27
CA ILE A 159 -6.66 -0.30 -8.64
C ILE A 159 -7.64 0.71 -9.24
N CYS A 160 -7.31 1.23 -10.41
CA CYS A 160 -8.21 2.06 -11.22
C CYS A 160 -8.49 1.35 -12.53
N VAL A 161 -9.78 1.15 -12.83
CA VAL A 161 -10.26 0.37 -13.99
C VAL A 161 -11.49 1.03 -14.60
N LEU A 162 -11.83 0.65 -15.82
CA LEU A 162 -12.95 1.22 -16.57
C LEU A 162 -14.26 0.48 -16.28
N LYS A 163 -15.38 1.21 -16.33
CA LYS A 163 -16.73 0.62 -16.31
C LYS A 163 -16.89 -0.42 -17.43
N GLY A 164 -17.56 -1.53 -17.13
CA GLY A 164 -17.80 -2.66 -18.02
C GLY A 164 -16.61 -3.63 -18.16
N SER A 165 -15.45 -3.30 -17.57
CA SER A 165 -14.27 -4.17 -17.61
C SER A 165 -14.29 -5.26 -16.53
N THR A 166 -13.22 -6.05 -16.47
CA THR A 166 -12.99 -7.10 -15.47
C THR A 166 -11.74 -6.78 -14.65
N VAL A 167 -11.77 -7.04 -13.35
CA VAL A 167 -10.62 -6.88 -12.45
C VAL A 167 -10.38 -8.13 -11.62
N ASP A 168 -9.11 -8.44 -11.38
CA ASP A 168 -8.66 -9.41 -10.39
C ASP A 168 -8.04 -8.67 -9.20
N ILE A 169 -8.68 -8.78 -8.03
CA ILE A 169 -8.18 -8.27 -6.75
C ILE A 169 -7.54 -9.43 -6.00
N SER A 170 -6.22 -9.40 -5.84
CA SER A 170 -5.44 -10.54 -5.34
C SER A 170 -4.78 -10.27 -3.99
N CYS A 171 -4.72 -11.31 -3.16
CA CYS A 171 -3.81 -11.39 -2.02
C CYS A 171 -3.16 -12.77 -1.93
N THR A 172 -2.04 -12.86 -1.23
CA THR A 172 -1.53 -14.12 -0.70
C THR A 172 -1.86 -14.18 0.79
N TYR A 173 -2.23 -15.36 1.29
CA TYR A 173 -2.43 -15.57 2.71
C TYR A 173 -1.75 -16.85 3.17
N VAL A 174 -1.32 -16.85 4.42
CA VAL A 174 -0.75 -18.01 5.10
C VAL A 174 -1.53 -18.18 6.39
N GLY A 175 -2.20 -19.32 6.53
CA GLY A 175 -2.72 -19.76 7.82
C GLY A 175 -1.67 -20.63 8.50
N TYR A 176 -1.34 -20.34 9.75
CA TYR A 176 -0.46 -21.22 10.54
C TYR A 176 -1.08 -22.60 10.77
N TYR A 177 -2.42 -22.62 10.88
CA TYR A 177 -3.24 -23.82 10.97
C TYR A 177 -4.12 -23.96 9.72
N SER A 178 -4.75 -25.12 9.55
CA SER A 178 -5.71 -25.37 8.46
C SER A 178 -6.82 -24.33 8.46
N THR A 179 -6.98 -23.66 7.32
CA THR A 179 -8.03 -22.69 7.06
C THR A 179 -9.38 -23.40 6.92
N THR A 180 -10.38 -22.94 7.66
CA THR A 180 -11.75 -23.47 7.63
C THR A 180 -12.66 -22.66 6.71
N SER A 181 -12.39 -21.36 6.58
CA SER A 181 -13.10 -20.48 5.65
C SER A 181 -12.22 -19.29 5.27
N SER A 182 -12.48 -18.73 4.10
CA SER A 182 -11.81 -17.54 3.59
C SER A 182 -12.68 -16.88 2.54
N PHE A 183 -12.78 -15.55 2.57
CA PHE A 183 -13.61 -14.81 1.63
C PHE A 183 -13.17 -13.36 1.52
N TRP A 184 -13.59 -12.73 0.43
CA TRP A 184 -13.50 -11.29 0.21
C TRP A 184 -14.81 -10.61 0.61
N PHE A 185 -14.70 -9.39 1.11
CA PHE A 185 -15.83 -8.56 1.50
C PHE A 185 -15.54 -7.08 1.24
N ARG A 186 -16.60 -6.26 1.08
CA ARG A 186 -16.47 -4.80 1.02
C ARG A 186 -16.38 -4.22 2.42
N SER A 187 -15.49 -3.27 2.63
CA SER A 187 -15.29 -2.63 3.94
C SER A 187 -16.38 -1.61 4.31
N ASP A 188 -17.23 -1.21 3.36
CA ASP A 188 -18.35 -0.30 3.58
C ASP A 188 -19.60 -0.98 4.17
N LYS A 189 -19.59 -2.32 4.28
CA LYS A 189 -20.61 -3.09 4.98
C LYS A 189 -20.28 -3.16 6.47
N SER A 190 -21.31 -3.05 7.31
CA SER A 190 -21.16 -3.10 8.78
C SER A 190 -20.66 -4.44 9.29
N THR A 191 -20.91 -5.52 8.56
CA THR A 191 -20.43 -6.86 8.88
C THR A 191 -19.70 -7.46 7.69
N PRO A 192 -18.56 -8.14 7.90
CA PRO A 192 -17.88 -8.88 6.84
C PRO A 192 -18.77 -10.01 6.32
N GLU A 193 -19.24 -9.88 5.10
CA GLU A 193 -20.02 -10.91 4.39
C GLU A 193 -19.31 -11.30 3.11
N ASP A 194 -19.33 -12.60 2.79
CA ASP A 194 -18.75 -13.15 1.57
C ASP A 194 -19.40 -12.52 0.34
N LEU A 195 -18.59 -11.86 -0.50
CA LEU A 195 -19.06 -11.14 -1.68
C LEU A 195 -19.81 -12.04 -2.67
N THR A 196 -19.53 -13.34 -2.69
CA THR A 196 -20.26 -14.32 -3.53
C THR A 196 -21.73 -14.46 -3.13
N ARG A 197 -22.09 -14.03 -1.91
CA ARG A 197 -23.45 -14.07 -1.36
C ARG A 197 -24.18 -12.73 -1.49
N ASP A 198 -23.48 -11.67 -1.88
CA ASP A 198 -24.09 -10.35 -2.09
C ASP A 198 -24.90 -10.37 -3.41
N PRO A 199 -26.23 -10.15 -3.36
CA PRO A 199 -27.07 -10.14 -4.57
C PRO A 199 -26.62 -9.12 -5.63
N GLY A 200 -25.97 -8.02 -5.23
CA GLY A 200 -25.43 -7.02 -6.15
C GLY A 200 -24.29 -7.55 -7.03
N TYR A 201 -23.65 -8.64 -6.62
CA TYR A 201 -22.54 -9.30 -7.31
C TYR A 201 -22.92 -10.64 -7.94
N ALA A 202 -24.20 -11.03 -7.88
CA ALA A 202 -24.68 -12.29 -8.42
C ALA A 202 -24.31 -12.44 -9.90
N GLY A 203 -23.64 -13.55 -10.23
CA GLY A 203 -23.19 -13.85 -11.60
C GLY A 203 -22.01 -13.02 -12.10
N ARG A 204 -21.47 -12.09 -11.29
CA ARG A 204 -20.34 -11.22 -11.68
C ARG A 204 -19.04 -11.54 -10.94
N VAL A 205 -19.14 -12.28 -9.85
CA VAL A 205 -18.02 -12.59 -8.95
C VAL A 205 -17.65 -14.07 -8.97
N GLU A 206 -16.35 -14.33 -9.08
CA GLU A 206 -15.77 -15.66 -8.87
C GLU A 206 -14.45 -15.56 -8.08
N TYR A 207 -14.12 -16.62 -7.34
CA TYR A 207 -12.81 -16.77 -6.73
C TYR A 207 -11.90 -17.55 -7.68
N THR A 208 -10.74 -16.98 -7.97
CA THR A 208 -9.71 -17.57 -8.83
C THR A 208 -8.41 -17.73 -8.05
N GLY A 209 -7.55 -18.64 -8.51
CA GLY A 209 -6.28 -18.97 -7.85
C GLY A 209 -6.26 -20.39 -7.28
N THR A 210 -5.28 -20.66 -6.42
CA THR A 210 -5.10 -21.99 -5.81
C THR A 210 -4.96 -21.86 -4.30
N TYR A 211 -5.11 -22.97 -3.57
CA TYR A 211 -4.84 -23.00 -2.13
C TYR A 211 -3.36 -22.69 -1.77
N ARG A 212 -2.45 -22.61 -2.76
CA ARG A 212 -1.01 -22.29 -2.60
C ARG A 212 -0.58 -20.96 -3.25
N GLY A 213 -1.47 -20.22 -3.92
CA GLY A 213 -1.12 -19.06 -4.76
C GLY A 213 -2.33 -18.19 -5.11
N PRO A 214 -2.11 -16.94 -5.54
CA PRO A 214 -2.91 -15.77 -5.14
C PRO A 214 -4.41 -16.06 -5.09
N PHE A 215 -5.00 -15.92 -3.90
CA PHE A 215 -6.44 -16.01 -3.74
C PHE A 215 -7.05 -14.71 -4.24
N SER A 216 -7.70 -14.77 -5.39
CA SER A 216 -8.10 -13.61 -6.16
C SER A 216 -9.61 -13.54 -6.27
N LEU A 217 -10.16 -12.37 -6.00
CA LEU A 217 -11.52 -12.01 -6.29
C LEU A 217 -11.57 -11.44 -7.71
N ARG A 218 -12.25 -12.14 -8.62
CA ARG A 218 -12.57 -11.59 -9.94
C ARG A 218 -13.93 -10.94 -9.90
N ILE A 219 -14.03 -9.72 -10.42
CA ILE A 219 -15.29 -9.01 -10.65
C ILE A 219 -15.38 -8.66 -12.13
N THR A 220 -16.45 -9.11 -12.78
CA THR A 220 -16.78 -8.83 -14.19
C THR A 220 -17.90 -7.81 -14.29
N ASP A 221 -18.09 -7.22 -15.48
CA ASP A 221 -19.11 -6.18 -15.72
C ASP A 221 -19.07 -5.08 -14.64
N LEU A 222 -17.89 -4.47 -14.48
CA LEU A 222 -17.65 -3.50 -13.41
C LEU A 222 -18.54 -2.26 -13.54
N ARG A 223 -19.07 -1.82 -12.42
CA ARG A 223 -19.97 -0.66 -12.32
C ARG A 223 -19.37 0.40 -11.42
N GLU A 224 -19.84 1.64 -11.53
CA GLU A 224 -19.30 2.73 -10.70
C GLU A 224 -19.53 2.47 -9.21
N GLU A 225 -20.66 1.85 -8.86
CA GLU A 225 -21.02 1.42 -7.50
C GLU A 225 -20.17 0.25 -6.96
N ASP A 226 -19.41 -0.43 -7.82
CA ASP A 226 -18.42 -1.42 -7.38
C ASP A 226 -17.15 -0.74 -6.83
N SER A 227 -17.01 0.59 -6.96
CA SER A 227 -15.93 1.33 -6.34
C SER A 227 -16.05 1.26 -4.82
N ALA A 228 -15.10 0.59 -4.18
CA ALA A 228 -15.06 0.36 -2.75
C ALA A 228 -13.66 -0.09 -2.33
N GLU A 229 -13.45 -0.22 -1.03
CA GLU A 229 -12.31 -0.96 -0.52
C GLU A 229 -12.72 -2.42 -0.23
N TYR A 230 -11.96 -3.34 -0.80
CA TYR A 230 -12.15 -4.77 -0.68
C TYR A 230 -11.11 -5.34 0.28
N ARG A 231 -11.58 -6.11 1.27
CA ARG A 231 -10.74 -6.76 2.27
C ARG A 231 -10.89 -8.27 2.17
N PHE A 232 -9.84 -8.97 2.57
CA PHE A 232 -9.79 -10.42 2.67
C PHE A 232 -9.71 -10.84 4.14
N THR A 233 -10.44 -11.88 4.50
CA THR A 233 -10.32 -12.53 5.81
C THR A 233 -10.25 -14.05 5.64
N PHE A 234 -9.60 -14.70 6.60
CA PHE A 234 -9.61 -16.15 6.73
C PHE A 234 -9.80 -16.54 8.19
N LYS A 235 -10.41 -17.70 8.40
CA LYS A 235 -10.58 -18.32 9.72
C LYS A 235 -9.86 -19.65 9.76
N THR A 236 -9.33 -19.96 10.93
CA THR A 236 -8.84 -21.29 11.31
C THR A 236 -9.61 -21.73 12.55
N ASN A 237 -9.37 -22.95 13.04
CA ASN A 237 -9.94 -23.39 14.31
C ASN A 237 -9.48 -22.56 15.52
N ASN A 238 -8.39 -21.79 15.39
CA ASN A 238 -7.76 -21.08 16.51
C ASN A 238 -7.90 -19.56 16.44
N ILE A 239 -8.00 -18.99 15.24
CA ILE A 239 -8.02 -17.54 15.02
C ILE A 239 -8.89 -17.16 13.82
N GLU A 240 -9.36 -15.92 13.84
CA GLU A 240 -9.87 -15.20 12.68
C GLU A 240 -8.92 -14.04 12.36
N TRP A 241 -8.55 -13.92 11.09
CA TRP A 241 -7.70 -12.84 10.62
C TRP A 241 -8.40 -11.49 10.79
N GLY A 242 -7.68 -10.54 11.38
CA GLY A 242 -8.16 -9.20 11.59
C GLY A 242 -8.08 -8.35 10.32
N HIS A 243 -9.02 -7.43 10.22
CA HIS A 243 -9.15 -6.54 9.08
C HIS A 243 -9.13 -5.08 9.54
N SER A 244 -8.32 -4.78 10.56
CA SER A 244 -8.21 -3.42 11.14
C SER A 244 -7.37 -2.46 10.31
N PHE A 245 -6.77 -2.92 9.21
CA PHE A 245 -6.01 -2.10 8.27
C PHE A 245 -6.65 -2.12 6.86
N PRO A 246 -6.42 -1.07 6.03
CA PRO A 246 -6.99 -0.98 4.69
C PRO A 246 -6.66 -2.17 3.79
N GLY A 247 -7.62 -2.59 2.97
CA GLY A 247 -7.44 -3.65 1.97
C GLY A 247 -6.93 -3.12 0.63
N THR A 248 -7.62 -3.49 -0.45
CA THR A 248 -7.43 -2.94 -1.79
C THR A 248 -8.55 -1.99 -2.15
N THR A 249 -8.25 -0.73 -2.44
CA THR A 249 -9.20 0.24 -2.96
C THR A 249 -9.36 0.07 -4.48
N LEU A 250 -10.59 -0.19 -4.92
CA LEU A 250 -11.00 -0.21 -6.32
C LEU A 250 -11.71 1.10 -6.66
N SER A 251 -11.26 1.75 -7.75
CA SER A 251 -11.94 2.88 -8.37
C SER A 251 -12.35 2.51 -9.78
N VAL A 252 -13.65 2.53 -10.05
CA VAL A 252 -14.22 2.29 -11.38
C VAL A 252 -14.59 3.63 -11.99
N THR A 253 -13.99 3.95 -13.13
CA THR A 253 -14.24 5.21 -13.84
C THR A 253 -15.04 4.96 -15.11
N GLY A 254 -16.08 5.78 -15.32
CA GLY A 254 -16.81 5.83 -16.59
C GLY A 254 -16.09 6.72 -17.60
N ASN A 255 -16.11 6.34 -18.87
CA ASN A 255 -15.79 7.30 -19.94
C ASN A 255 -16.80 8.44 -19.86
N LYS A 256 -16.33 9.63 -19.47
CA LYS A 256 -17.05 10.87 -19.76
C LYS A 256 -16.98 11.05 -21.28
N TYR A 257 -17.96 10.54 -22.00
CA TYR A 257 -18.18 10.99 -23.37
C TYR A 257 -18.51 12.48 -23.28
N TYR A 258 -17.54 13.33 -23.61
CA TYR A 258 -17.85 14.69 -24.02
C TYR A 258 -18.55 14.56 -25.37
N THR A 259 -19.87 14.69 -25.39
CA THR A 259 -20.58 15.02 -26.63
C THR A 259 -20.05 16.37 -27.10
N VAL A 260 -19.29 16.36 -28.20
CA VAL A 260 -18.96 17.55 -28.98
C VAL A 260 -20.20 18.03 -29.70
#